data_AF-A0A357D9Y1-F1
#
_entry.id   AF-A0A357D9Y1-F1
#
_cell.length_a   1.000
_cell.length_b   1.000
_cell.length_c   1.000
_cell.angle_alpha   90.00
_cell.angle_beta   90.00
_cell.angle_gamma   90.00
#
_symmetry.space_group_name_H-M   'P 1'
#
loop_
_entity.id
_entity.type
_entity.pdbx_description
1 polymer ?
#
loop_
_entity_poly.entity_id
_entity_poly.type
_entity_poly.pdbx_seq_one_letter_code
_entity_poly.pdbx_strand_id
1 'polypeptide(L)'
;MEYGFEEGDGQGWIPRGDGVQIAVVREAAYSGTYSLKTTNRTANWHGPSLDLTGVLQKEVVYEVTGYVKLMGTPAATTNIKITMEQKKFGASTSWTTV
;
A
#
# COMPACT_ATOMS: atom_id res chain seq x y z
N MET A 1 -10.24 8.47 -7.14
CA MET A 1 -8.94 8.91 -6.58
C MET A 1 -7.87 8.06 -7.22
N GLU A 2 -6.76 8.65 -7.65
CA GLU A 2 -5.71 7.95 -8.40
C GLU A 2 -4.33 8.32 -7.83
N TYR A 3 -3.44 7.35 -7.76
CA TYR A 3 -2.09 7.48 -7.23
C TYR A 3 -1.09 6.98 -8.27
N GLY A 4 -0.52 7.92 -9.04
CA GLY A 4 0.47 7.63 -10.09
C GLY A 4 1.92 7.94 -9.69
N PHE A 5 2.15 8.65 -8.58
CA PHE A 5 3.48 9.05 -8.09
C PHE A 5 4.30 9.93 -9.04
N GLU A 6 3.69 10.48 -10.10
CA GLU A 6 4.41 11.18 -11.19
C GLU A 6 5.00 12.54 -10.78
N GLU A 7 4.51 13.13 -9.69
CA GLU A 7 5.09 14.35 -9.10
C GLU A 7 6.36 14.08 -8.28
N GLY A 8 6.78 12.81 -8.18
CA GLY A 8 7.94 12.41 -7.40
C GLY A 8 7.71 12.38 -5.89
N ASP A 9 6.46 12.55 -5.44
CA ASP A 9 6.06 12.46 -4.04
C ASP A 9 5.22 11.20 -3.76
N GLY A 10 5.20 10.78 -2.49
CA GLY A 10 4.54 9.55 -2.04
C GLY A 10 3.02 9.65 -1.92
N GLN A 11 2.42 10.80 -2.21
CA GLN A 11 0.97 11.04 -2.21
C GLN A 11 0.25 10.55 -0.93
N GLY A 12 0.90 10.73 0.23
CA GLY A 12 0.35 10.34 1.54
C GLY A 12 0.57 8.88 1.93
N TRP A 13 1.17 8.05 1.06
CA TRP A 13 1.59 6.70 1.44
C TRP A 13 2.74 6.74 2.43
N ILE A 14 2.70 5.85 3.42
CA ILE A 14 3.67 5.75 4.52
C ILE A 14 4.13 4.30 4.71
N PRO A 15 5.33 4.07 5.27
CA PRO A 15 5.76 2.72 5.62
C PRO A 15 4.98 2.20 6.83
N ARG A 16 4.55 0.93 6.75
CA ARG A 16 3.93 0.20 7.86
C ARG A 16 4.84 -0.93 8.30
N GLY A 17 5.28 -0.86 9.56
CA GLY A 17 6.13 -1.85 10.20
C GLY A 17 7.56 -1.35 10.44
N ASP A 18 8.21 -1.92 11.43
CA ASP A 18 9.52 -1.46 11.88
C ASP A 18 10.58 -1.68 10.80
N GLY A 19 11.35 -0.62 10.50
CA GLY A 19 12.41 -0.64 9.50
C GLY A 19 11.96 -0.67 8.04
N VAL A 20 10.64 -0.70 7.78
CA VAL A 20 10.11 -0.63 6.42
C VAL A 20 10.43 0.72 5.81
N GLN A 21 10.89 0.69 4.57
CA GLN A 21 11.19 1.89 3.80
C GLN A 21 10.29 1.93 2.57
N ILE A 22 9.82 3.13 2.25
CA ILE A 22 9.15 3.41 0.98
C ILE A 22 9.88 4.54 0.28
N ALA A 23 9.92 4.46 -1.06
CA ALA A 23 10.52 5.48 -1.89
C ALA A 23 9.78 5.57 -3.22
N VAL A 24 9.62 6.79 -3.73
CA VAL A 24 9.17 7.01 -5.10
C VAL A 24 10.38 6.87 -6.02
N VAL A 25 10.32 5.94 -6.96
CA VAL A 25 11.45 5.54 -7.78
C VAL A 25 11.11 5.55 -9.26
N ARG A 26 12.15 5.55 -10.11
CA ARG A 26 12.03 5.49 -11.58
C ARG A 26 12.52 4.17 -12.18
N GLU A 27 12.85 3.19 -11.34
CA GLU A 27 13.45 1.92 -11.75
C GLU A 27 12.46 1.01 -12.51
N ALA A 28 11.18 1.13 -12.19
CA ALA A 28 10.07 0.45 -12.84
C ALA A 28 8.78 1.24 -12.57
N ALA A 29 7.86 1.21 -13.52
CA ALA A 29 6.51 1.76 -13.37
C ALA A 29 5.52 0.94 -14.19
N TYR A 30 4.26 0.91 -13.77
CA TYR A 30 3.19 0.29 -14.56
C TYR A 30 2.77 1.22 -15.71
N SER A 31 2.60 2.50 -15.39
CA SER A 31 2.37 3.61 -16.30
C SER A 31 3.28 4.77 -15.89
N GLY A 32 3.56 5.70 -16.81
CA GLY A 32 4.39 6.86 -16.50
C GLY A 32 5.84 6.52 -16.19
N THR A 33 6.45 7.33 -15.33
CA THR A 33 7.89 7.27 -14.99
C THR A 33 8.12 6.75 -13.59
N TYR A 34 7.18 6.95 -12.68
CA TYR A 34 7.38 6.74 -11.26
C TYR A 34 6.52 5.61 -10.69
N SER A 35 7.00 5.00 -9.61
CA SER A 35 6.21 4.08 -8.78
C SER A 35 6.66 4.12 -7.32
N LEU A 36 5.83 3.58 -6.43
CA LEU A 36 6.16 3.42 -5.03
C LEU A 36 6.85 2.08 -4.77
N LYS A 37 8.13 2.12 -4.41
CA LYS A 37 8.93 0.95 -4.00
C LYS A 37 8.87 0.77 -2.50
N THR A 38 8.65 -0.46 -2.03
CA THR A 38 8.71 -0.82 -0.60
C THR A 38 9.84 -1.83 -0.37
N THR A 39 10.72 -1.55 0.59
CA THR A 39 11.87 -2.39 0.95
C THR A 39 11.90 -2.69 2.45
N ASN A 40 12.84 -3.55 2.89
CA ASN A 40 13.07 -3.92 4.29
C ASN A 40 11.84 -4.48 5.02
N ARG A 41 10.99 -5.23 4.29
CA ARG A 41 9.89 -5.99 4.89
C ARG A 41 10.45 -7.24 5.57
N THR A 42 10.20 -7.39 6.86
CA THR A 42 10.65 -8.53 7.67
C THR A 42 9.50 -9.36 8.24
N ALA A 43 8.25 -8.87 8.13
CA ALA A 43 7.05 -9.61 8.49
C ALA A 43 5.99 -9.57 7.38
N ASN A 44 5.08 -10.53 7.39
CA ASN A 44 4.04 -10.67 6.37
C ASN A 44 3.04 -9.49 6.32
N TRP A 45 2.88 -8.76 7.42
CA TRP A 45 2.02 -7.58 7.54
C TRP A 45 2.73 -6.25 7.26
N HIS A 46 4.05 -6.26 7.05
CA HIS A 46 4.79 -5.07 6.64
C HIS A 46 4.37 -4.66 5.22
N GLY A 47 4.39 -3.37 4.92
CA GLY A 47 4.05 -2.88 3.58
C GLY A 47 3.89 -1.37 3.52
N PRO A 48 3.51 -0.83 2.36
CA PRO A 48 3.04 0.54 2.27
C PRO A 48 1.59 0.62 2.77
N SER A 49 1.23 1.72 3.42
CA SER A 49 -0.14 2.00 3.86
C SER A 49 -0.53 3.44 3.57
N LEU A 50 -1.82 3.69 3.44
CA LEU A 50 -2.40 5.00 3.21
C LEU A 50 -3.52 5.23 4.22
N ASP A 51 -3.51 6.36 4.90
CA ASP A 51 -4.62 6.73 5.77
C ASP A 51 -5.78 7.24 4.93
N LEU A 52 -6.91 6.55 5.05
CA LEU A 52 -8.14 6.86 4.33
C LEU A 52 -9.22 7.45 5.25
N THR A 53 -8.85 7.80 6.49
CA THR A 53 -9.71 8.50 7.43
C THR A 53 -10.15 9.83 6.84
N GLY A 54 -11.47 10.06 6.78
CA GLY A 54 -12.05 11.27 6.16
C GLY A 54 -12.10 11.22 4.63
N VAL A 55 -11.46 10.23 3.99
CA VAL A 55 -11.58 9.98 2.54
C VAL A 55 -12.76 9.05 2.26
N LEU A 56 -12.87 7.96 3.01
CA LEU A 56 -13.96 6.99 2.86
C LEU A 56 -15.14 7.34 3.76
N GLN A 57 -16.34 7.10 3.22
CA GLN A 57 -17.61 7.30 3.92
C GLN A 57 -18.20 5.97 4.36
N LYS A 58 -18.89 6.00 5.50
CA LYS A 58 -19.58 4.83 6.04
C LYS A 58 -20.68 4.39 5.06
N GLU A 59 -20.89 3.08 4.94
CA GLU A 59 -21.97 2.46 4.14
C GLU A 59 -21.88 2.71 2.62
N VAL A 60 -20.70 3.12 2.14
CA VAL A 60 -20.41 3.24 0.71
C VAL A 60 -19.53 2.08 0.26
N VAL A 61 -19.87 1.50 -0.90
CA VAL A 61 -19.06 0.46 -1.55
C VAL A 61 -17.99 1.13 -2.40
N TYR A 62 -16.74 0.71 -2.20
CA TYR A 62 -15.60 1.20 -2.94
C TYR A 62 -14.91 0.05 -3.67
N GLU A 63 -14.43 0.34 -4.87
CA GLU A 63 -13.50 -0.53 -5.58
C GLU A 63 -12.07 -0.02 -5.37
N VAL A 64 -11.17 -0.93 -5.00
CA VAL A 64 -9.75 -0.64 -4.81
C VAL A 64 -8.96 -1.48 -5.78
N THR A 65 -8.27 -0.84 -6.71
CA THR A 65 -7.43 -1.49 -7.73
C THR A 65 -6.02 -0.95 -7.65
N GLY A 66 -5.06 -1.76 -8.10
CA GLY A 66 -3.66 -1.37 -8.11
C GLY A 66 -2.81 -2.35 -8.89
N TYR A 67 -1.71 -1.84 -9.44
CA TYR A 67 -0.72 -2.63 -10.16
C TYR A 67 0.50 -2.85 -9.28
N VAL A 68 0.93 -4.10 -9.17
CA VAL A 68 2.02 -4.49 -8.29
C VAL A 68 3.07 -5.28 -9.05
N LYS A 69 4.33 -5.06 -8.70
CA LYS A 69 5.48 -5.76 -9.26
C LYS A 69 6.44 -6.12 -8.13
N LEU A 70 6.90 -7.36 -8.11
CA LEU A 70 7.92 -7.80 -7.17
C LEU A 70 9.30 -7.30 -7.63
N MET A 71 10.15 -6.95 -6.67
CA MET A 71 11.55 -6.64 -6.95
C MET A 71 12.28 -7.93 -7.29
N GLY A 72 12.84 -7.99 -8.50
CA GLY A 72 13.52 -9.19 -8.99
C GLY A 72 12.57 -10.37 -9.23
N THR A 73 13.17 -11.55 -9.48
CA THR A 73 12.43 -12.79 -9.68
C THR A 73 12.20 -13.45 -8.32
N PRO A 74 10.96 -13.67 -7.89
CA PRO A 74 10.71 -14.36 -6.63
C PRO A 74 11.11 -15.83 -6.76
N ALA A 75 11.73 -16.37 -5.70
CA ALA A 75 12.15 -17.78 -5.67
C ALA A 75 10.97 -18.77 -5.60
N ALA A 76 9.77 -18.28 -5.25
CA ALA A 76 8.54 -19.04 -5.15
C ALA A 76 7.33 -18.13 -5.45
N THR A 77 6.17 -18.75 -5.70
CA THR A 77 4.90 -18.03 -5.85
C THR A 77 4.65 -17.13 -4.65
N THR A 78 4.42 -15.84 -4.92
CA THR A 78 4.21 -14.84 -3.89
C THR A 78 2.81 -14.28 -4.02
N ASN A 79 2.02 -14.37 -2.95
CA ASN A 79 0.70 -13.77 -2.89
C ASN A 79 0.81 -12.32 -2.41
N ILE A 80 0.20 -11.41 -3.16
CA ILE A 80 0.06 -10.00 -2.76
C ILE A 80 -1.40 -9.78 -2.36
N LYS A 81 -1.60 -9.09 -1.24
CA LYS A 81 -2.94 -8.83 -0.68
C LYS A 81 -3.10 -7.34 -0.45
N ILE A 82 -4.29 -6.84 -0.76
CA ILE A 82 -4.76 -5.53 -0.33
C ILE A 82 -5.62 -5.76 0.92
N THR A 83 -5.44 -4.97 1.96
CA THR A 83 -6.15 -5.15 3.23
C THR A 83 -6.53 -3.80 3.79
N MET A 84 -7.73 -3.71 4.37
CA MET A 84 -8.21 -2.52 5.07
C MET A 84 -8.12 -2.77 6.58
N GLU A 85 -7.35 -1.96 7.28
CA GLU A 85 -7.37 -1.91 8.74
C GLU A 85 -8.45 -0.92 9.19
N GLN A 86 -9.44 -1.38 9.94
CA GLN A 86 -10.47 -0.51 10.52
C GLN A 86 -10.26 -0.39 12.03
N LYS A 87 -9.82 0.79 12.48
CA LYS A 87 -9.73 1.11 13.90
C LYS A 87 -10.94 1.96 14.29
N LYS A 88 -11.91 1.34 14.96
CA LYS A 88 -13.09 2.05 15.47
C LYS A 88 -12.66 2.98 16.61
N PHE A 89 -13.05 4.24 16.57
CA PHE A 89 -12.82 5.16 17.70
C PHE A 89 -13.50 4.60 18.95
N GLY A 90 -12.72 4.32 20.01
CA GLY A 90 -13.21 3.75 21.27
C GLY A 90 -13.37 2.23 21.33
N ALA A 91 -12.91 1.44 20.34
CA ALA A 91 -12.88 -0.02 20.42
C ALA A 91 -11.61 -0.63 19.79
N SER A 92 -11.26 -1.85 20.20
CA SER A 92 -10.11 -2.62 19.72
C SER A 92 -10.10 -2.78 18.19
N THR A 93 -8.91 -2.77 17.59
CA THR A 93 -8.66 -2.98 16.14
C THR A 93 -9.26 -4.30 15.64
N SER A 94 -9.96 -4.26 14.51
CA SER A 94 -10.49 -5.45 13.82
C SER A 94 -9.86 -5.59 12.42
N TRP A 95 -9.59 -6.83 12.00
CA TRP A 95 -8.96 -7.16 10.72
C TRP A 95 -9.95 -7.91 9.82
N THR A 96 -10.27 -7.37 8.64
CA THR A 96 -10.99 -8.09 7.58
C THR A 96 -10.06 -8.32 6.41
N THR A 97 -9.91 -9.58 5.98
CA THR A 97 -9.29 -9.93 4.70
C THR A 97 -10.40 -10.05 3.66
N VAL A 98 -10.29 -9.29 2.57
CA VAL A 98 -11.11 -9.45 1.35
C VAL A 98 -10.43 -10.39 0.36
#